data_AF-A0A496T1L7-F1
#
_entry.id   AF-A0A496T1L7-F1
#
_cell.length_a   1.000
_cell.length_b   1.000
_cell.length_c   1.000
_cell.angle_alpha   90.00
_cell.angle_beta   90.00
_cell.angle_gamma   90.00
#
_symmetry.space_group_name_H-M   'P 1'
#
loop_
_entity.id
_entity.type
_entity.pdbx_description
1 polymer ?
#
loop_
_entity_poly.entity_id
_entity_poly.type
_entity_poly.pdbx_seq_one_letter_code
_entity_poly.pdbx_strand_id
1 'polypeptide(L)' 'GAEAIGPILMGMRKPVHVLQRGAEVNDIVNMTAIAVVDAQELC' A
#
# COMPACT_ATOMS: atom_id res chain seq x y z
N GLY A 1 5.99 12.85 13.86
CA GLY A 1 6.98 12.31 12.90
C GLY A 1 6.21 11.64 11.79
N ALA A 2 6.70 11.70 10.55
CA ALA A 2 6.09 10.96 9.46
C ALA A 2 6.46 9.48 9.58
N GLU A 3 5.46 8.61 9.51
CA GLU A 3 5.66 7.17 9.47
C GLU A 3 5.79 6.72 8.02
N ALA A 4 6.88 6.02 7.72
CA ALA A 4 7.18 5.61 6.35
C ALA A 4 6.37 4.34 6.02
N ILE A 5 5.26 4.52 5.32
CA ILE A 5 4.49 3.42 4.74
C ILE A 5 5.20 2.97 3.45
N GLY A 6 5.35 1.65 3.29
CA GLY A 6 6.26 0.98 2.34
C GLY A 6 6.19 1.39 0.86
N PRO A 7 7.10 0.87 0.02
CA PRO A 7 7.20 1.27 -1.38
C PRO A 7 5.89 1.01 -2.16
N ILE A 8 5.31 2.10 -2.66
CA ILE A 8 4.12 2.11 -3.50
C ILE A 8 4.57 1.92 -4.95
N LEU A 9 4.13 0.83 -5.59
CA LEU A 9 4.37 0.60 -7.02
C LEU A 9 3.29 1.32 -7.84
N MET A 10 3.72 2.08 -8.84
CA MET A 10 2.86 2.79 -9.79
C MET A 10 3.03 2.23 -11.20
N GLY A 11 2.03 2.43 -12.07
CA GLY A 11 2.08 2.01 -13.48
C GLY A 11 1.72 0.54 -13.73
N MET A 12 1.20 -0.15 -12.71
CA MET A 12 0.71 -1.52 -12.82
C MET A 12 -0.78 -1.54 -13.20
N ARG A 13 -1.23 -2.57 -13.93
CA ARG A 13 -2.66 -2.74 -14.29
C ARG A 13 -3.57 -3.00 -13.07
N LYS A 14 -3.00 -3.40 -11.95
CA LYS A 14 -3.67 -3.60 -10.67
C LYS A 14 -2.78 -3.00 -9.57
N PRO A 15 -3.34 -2.47 -8.48
CA PRO A 15 -2.54 -1.95 -7.38
C PRO A 15 -1.80 -3.07 -6.67
N VAL A 16 -0.47 -2.92 -6.60
CA VAL A 16 0.43 -3.85 -5.94
C VAL A 16 1.39 -3.02 -5.11
N HIS A 17 1.45 -3.26 -3.81
CA HIS A 17 2.38 -2.59 -2.90
C HIS A 17 3.12 -3.64 -2.08
N VAL A 18 4.40 -3.38 -1.78
CA VAL A 18 5.27 -4.37 -1.11
C VAL A 18 5.53 -3.92 0.32
N LEU A 19 5.20 -4.77 1.27
CA LEU A 19 5.51 -4.59 2.68
C LEU A 19 6.93 -5.07 3.00
N GLN A 20 7.59 -4.38 3.93
CA GLN A 20 8.88 -4.84 4.46
C GLN A 20 8.67 -6.03 5.41
N ARG A 21 9.70 -6.86 5.56
CA ARG A 21 9.67 -7.96 6.54
C ARG A 21 9.65 -7.37 7.95
N GLY A 22 8.75 -7.87 8.80
CA GLY A 22 8.57 -7.34 10.15
C GLY A 22 7.67 -6.11 10.24
N ALA A 23 6.89 -5.81 9.19
CA ALA A 23 5.85 -4.77 9.24
C ALA A 23 4.83 -5.05 10.35
N GLU A 24 4.40 -3.98 11.04
CA GLU A 24 3.39 -4.10 12.07
C GLU A 24 2.01 -4.35 11.45
N VAL A 25 1.07 -4.86 12.24
CA VAL A 25 -0.32 -5.08 11.78
C VAL A 25 -0.92 -3.78 11.26
N ASN A 26 -0.61 -2.64 11.87
CA ASN A 26 -1.08 -1.33 11.44
C ASN A 26 -0.56 -0.98 10.03
N ASP A 27 0.70 -1.27 9.72
CA ASP A 27 1.27 -1.04 8.38
C ASP A 27 0.55 -1.86 7.32
N ILE A 28 0.20 -3.11 7.64
CA ILE A 28 -0.54 -4.00 6.73
C ILE A 28 -1.93 -3.43 6.45
N VAL A 29 -2.63 -2.98 7.49
CA VAL A 29 -3.97 -2.39 7.36
C VAL A 29 -3.93 -1.10 6.55
N ASN A 30 -2.97 -0.22 6.85
CA ASN A 30 -2.79 1.04 6.12
C ASN A 30 -2.44 0.78 4.65
N MET A 31 -1.54 -0.15 4.36
CA MET A 31 -1.18 -0.52 2.99
C MET A 31 -2.36 -1.13 2.22
N THR A 32 -3.20 -1.90 2.91
CA THR A 32 -4.42 -2.47 2.32
C THR A 32 -5.42 -1.37 1.97
N ALA A 33 -5.61 -0.39 2.86
CA ALA A 33 -6.50 0.74 2.60
C ALA A 33 -6.04 1.54 1.37
N ILE A 34 -4.74 1.80 1.25
CA ILE A 34 -4.16 2.47 0.07
C ILE A 34 -4.41 1.62 -1.19
N ALA A 35 -4.12 0.32 -1.16
CA ALA A 35 -4.32 -0.56 -2.31
C ALA A 35 -5.80 -0.60 -2.79
N VAL A 36 -6.76 -0.50 -1.86
CA VAL A 36 -8.18 -0.45 -2.19
C VAL A 36 -8.56 0.88 -2.84
N VAL A 37 -8.08 2.01 -2.30
CA VAL A 37 -8.30 3.33 -2.90
C VAL A 37 -7.71 3.38 -4.31
N ASP A 38 -6.45 2.94 -4.47
CA ASP A 38 -5.80 2.85 -5.78
C ASP A 38 -6.58 1.96 -6.76
N ALA A 39 -7.20 0.87 -6.27
CA ALA A 39 -8.05 0.00 -7.09
C ALA A 39 -9.35 0.69 -7.54
N GLN A 40 -9.90 1.56 -6.69
CA GLN A 40 -11.11 2.33 -6.97
C GLN A 40 -10.82 3.45 -7.97
N GLU A 41 -9.67 4.13 -7.87
CA GLU A 41 -9.26 5.18 -8.82
C GLU A 41 -8.87 4.63 -10.21
N LEU A 42 -8.51 3.34 -10.29
CA LEU A 42 -8.29 2.63 -11.56
C LEU A 42 -9.59 2.32 -12.33
N CYS A 43 -10.76 2.45 -11.69
CA CYS A 43 -12.08 2.27 -12.30
C CYS A 43 -12.66 3.61 -12.80
#